data_AF-D6TIU8-F1
#
_entry.id   AF-D6TIU8-F1
#
_cell.length_a   1.000
_cell.length_b   1.000
_cell.length_c   1.000
_cell.angle_alpha   90.00
_cell.angle_beta   90.00
_cell.angle_gamma   90.00
#
_symmetry.space_group_name_H-M   'P 1'
#
loop_
_entity.id
_entity.type
_entity.pdbx_description
1 polymer ?
#
loop_
_entity_poly.entity_id
_entity_poly.type
_entity_poly.pdbx_seq_one_letter_code
_entity_poly.pdbx_strand_id
1 'polypeptide(L)'
;MQLMGKVQTAKMSDFFNGMELVVVDREVVKPAGGRPQYSVRVVRGWPGLNELKELRKKNATEQDLANFAQGIPLPQEDQVIPLIVLDITGKQGFKTLICEVAQQAGA
;
A
#
# COMPACT_ATOMS: atom_id res chain seq x y z
N MET A 1 -5.35 -9.45 -10.12
CA MET A 1 -5.62 -8.15 -10.79
C MET A 1 -4.40 -7.27 -10.58
N GLN A 2 -3.89 -6.66 -11.64
CA GLN A 2 -2.78 -5.69 -11.56
C GLN A 2 -3.37 -4.28 -11.61
N LEU A 3 -2.80 -3.37 -10.83
CA LEU A 3 -3.22 -1.98 -10.73
C LEU A 3 -1.99 -1.10 -10.97
N MET A 4 -2.02 -0.29 -12.03
CA MET A 4 -1.02 0.74 -12.29
C MET A 4 -1.51 2.05 -11.66
N GLY A 5 -1.34 2.14 -10.35
CA GLY A 5 -1.88 3.23 -9.55
C GLY A 5 -0.93 4.41 -9.45
N LYS A 6 -1.41 5.62 -9.80
CA LYS A 6 -0.72 6.88 -9.47
C LYS A 6 -1.02 7.22 -8.01
N VAL A 7 0.01 7.33 -7.18
CA VAL A 7 -0.13 7.68 -5.76
C VAL A 7 -0.69 9.09 -5.61
N GLN A 8 -1.72 9.24 -4.78
CA GLN A 8 -2.26 10.53 -4.35
C GLN A 8 -1.82 10.81 -2.92
N THR A 9 -1.93 9.82 -2.04
CA THR A 9 -1.46 9.92 -0.67
C THR A 9 -0.86 8.60 -0.23
N ALA A 10 0.08 8.68 0.70
CA ALA A 10 0.74 7.54 1.30
C ALA A 10 1.00 7.80 2.78
N LYS A 11 0.73 6.80 3.62
CA LYS A 11 1.08 6.82 5.04
C LYS A 11 1.35 5.40 5.55
N MET A 12 2.13 5.28 6.62
CA MET A 12 2.19 4.01 7.35
C MET A 12 0.85 3.73 8.03
N SER A 13 0.45 2.46 8.08
CA SER A 13 -0.75 2.08 8.82
C SER A 13 -0.53 2.23 10.32
N ASP A 14 -1.53 2.75 11.03
CA ASP A 14 -1.52 2.94 12.49
C ASP A 14 -1.33 1.60 13.22
N PHE A 15 -1.65 0.48 12.58
CA PHE A 15 -1.47 -0.88 13.14
C PHE A 15 -0.14 -1.53 12.76
N PHE A 16 0.78 -0.80 12.12
CA PHE A 16 2.09 -1.29 11.65
C PHE A 16 1.98 -2.61 10.86
N ASN A 17 0.90 -2.78 10.10
CA ASN A 17 0.62 -3.99 9.32
C ASN A 17 0.74 -3.78 7.81
N GLY A 18 1.27 -2.62 7.41
CA GLY A 18 1.45 -2.23 6.02
C GLY A 18 1.47 -0.72 5.85
N MET A 19 1.38 -0.31 4.60
CA MET A 19 1.30 1.08 4.18
C MET A 19 -0.05 1.33 3.52
N GLU A 20 -0.71 2.42 3.90
CA GLU A 20 -1.99 2.83 3.34
C GLU A 20 -1.75 3.87 2.26
N LEU A 21 -2.26 3.58 1.06
CA LEU A 21 -2.15 4.40 -0.12
C LEU A 21 -3.55 4.75 -0.62
N VAL A 22 -3.66 5.93 -1.21
CA VAL A 22 -4.74 6.24 -2.14
C VAL A 22 -4.13 6.32 -3.52
N VAL A 23 -4.64 5.53 -4.46
CA VAL A 23 -4.14 5.53 -5.83
C VAL A 23 -5.27 5.78 -6.83
N VAL A 24 -4.92 6.43 -7.93
CA VAL A 24 -5.80 6.62 -9.09
C VAL A 24 -5.34 5.65 -10.18
N ASP A 25 -6.24 4.78 -10.61
CA ASP A 25 -5.97 3.81 -11.66
C ASP A 25 -5.77 4.53 -13.00
N ARG A 26 -4.65 4.24 -13.66
CA ARG A 26 -4.34 4.90 -14.94
C ARG A 26 -4.99 4.24 -16.15
N GLU A 27 -5.41 2.99 -16.04
CA GLU A 27 -5.89 2.18 -17.16
C GLU A 27 -7.41 2.23 -17.30
N VAL A 28 -8.12 2.39 -16.18
CA VAL A 28 -9.59 2.40 -16.17
C VAL A 28 -10.12 3.83 -16.29
N VAL A 29 -10.96 4.06 -17.31
CA VAL A 29 -11.75 5.27 -17.47
C VAL A 29 -13.22 4.92 -17.21
N LYS A 30 -13.85 5.56 -16.22
CA LYS A 30 -15.28 5.41 -15.97
C LYS A 30 -16.07 5.96 -17.17
N PRO A 31 -17.29 5.47 -17.42
CA PRO A 31 -18.15 5.99 -18.50
C PRO A 31 -18.35 7.52 -18.47
N ALA A 32 -18.28 8.13 -17.27
CA ALA A 32 -18.39 9.57 -17.06
C ALA A 32 -17.05 10.34 -17.20
N GLY A 33 -15.99 9.72 -17.70
CA GLY A 33 -14.68 10.36 -17.96
C GLY A 33 -13.72 10.44 -16.77
N GLY A 34 -14.11 10.00 -15.57
CA GLY A 34 -13.26 9.98 -14.38
C GLY A 34 -12.44 8.69 -14.24
N ARG A 35 -11.24 8.77 -13.65
CA ARG A 35 -10.45 7.59 -13.27
C ARG A 35 -10.88 7.09 -11.88
N PRO A 36 -11.00 5.78 -11.63
CA PRO A 36 -11.37 5.29 -10.31
C PRO A 36 -10.20 5.48 -9.33
N GLN A 37 -10.57 5.85 -8.10
CA GLN A 37 -9.67 5.98 -6.97
C GLN A 37 -9.88 4.78 -6.05
N TYR A 38 -8.79 4.22 -5.56
CA TYR A 38 -8.80 3.06 -4.69
C TYR A 38 -8.02 3.34 -3.41
N SER A 39 -8.62 2.97 -2.27
CA SER A 39 -7.89 2.80 -1.02
C SER A 39 -7.13 1.48 -1.09
N VAL A 40 -5.82 1.54 -0.95
CA VAL A 40 -4.92 0.39 -1.05
C VAL A 40 -4.15 0.24 0.25
N ARG A 41 -3.98 -1.00 0.72
CA ARG A 41 -3.02 -1.32 1.77
C ARG A 41 -1.95 -2.22 1.20
N VAL A 42 -0.74 -1.70 1.08
CA VAL A 42 0.44 -2.47 0.69
C VAL A 42 0.95 -3.22 1.91
N VAL A 43 0.95 -4.55 1.83
CA VAL A 43 1.38 -5.42 2.95
C VAL A 43 2.73 -6.09 2.69
N ARG A 44 3.21 -6.06 1.44
CA ARG A 44 4.45 -6.73 0.97
C ARG A 44 5.02 -6.02 -0.26
N GLY A 45 6.26 -6.36 -0.60
CA GLY A 45 6.94 -5.87 -1.81
C GLY A 45 7.50 -4.45 -1.71
N TRP A 46 7.27 -3.75 -0.59
CA TRP A 46 7.86 -2.43 -0.32
C TRP A 46 9.01 -2.55 0.70
N PRO A 47 10.12 -1.82 0.51
CA PRO A 47 11.26 -1.84 1.44
C PRO A 47 10.85 -1.58 2.89
N GLY A 48 11.30 -2.41 3.83
CA GLY A 48 11.05 -2.25 5.27
C GLY A 48 9.75 -2.85 5.79
N LEU A 49 8.78 -3.21 4.93
CA LEU A 49 7.50 -3.77 5.42
C LEU A 49 7.64 -5.20 5.95
N ASN A 50 8.53 -6.01 5.35
CA ASN A 50 8.76 -7.38 5.80
C ASN A 50 9.46 -7.38 7.17
N GLU A 51 10.45 -6.51 7.33
CA GLU A 51 11.20 -6.31 8.56
C GLU A 51 10.29 -5.80 9.68
N LEU A 52 9.41 -4.83 9.39
CA LEU A 52 8.40 -4.35 10.35
C LEU A 52 7.47 -5.48 10.81
N LYS A 53 7.05 -6.35 9.89
CA LYS A 53 6.21 -7.51 10.21
C LYS A 53 6.96 -8.53 11.08
N GLU A 54 8.25 -8.74 10.83
CA GLU A 54 9.08 -9.62 11.65
C GLU A 54 9.32 -9.05 13.05
N LEU A 55 9.57 -7.74 13.17
CA LEU A 55 9.67 -7.06 14.46
C LEU A 55 8.39 -7.24 15.28
N ARG A 56 7.24 -7.06 14.65
CA ARG A 56 5.94 -7.30 15.29
C ARG A 56 5.77 -8.75 15.76
N LYS A 57 6.20 -9.73 14.94
CA LYS A 57 6.17 -11.16 15.34
C LYS A 57 7.06 -11.47 16.53
N LYS A 58 8.13 -10.69 16.74
CA LYS A 58 9.03 -10.80 17.90
C LYS A 58 8.48 -10.08 19.15
N ASN A 59 7.21 -9.65 19.14
CA ASN A 59 6.57 -8.89 20.22
C ASN A 59 7.32 -7.58 20.56
N ALA A 60 7.89 -6.90 19.55
CA ALA A 60 8.45 -5.56 19.72
C ALA A 60 7.39 -4.60 20.27
N THR A 61 7.82 -3.59 21.02
CA THR A 61 6.89 -2.62 21.61
C THR A 61 6.28 -1.73 20.53
N GLU A 62 5.15 -1.10 20.82
CA GLU A 62 4.53 -0.13 19.90
C GLU A 62 5.48 1.02 19.56
N GLN A 63 6.31 1.45 20.54
CA GLN A 63 7.33 2.47 20.33
C GLN A 63 8.41 2.02 19.35
N ASP A 64 8.88 0.76 19.45
CA ASP A 64 9.88 0.21 18.54
C ASP A 64 9.33 0.10 17.11
N LEU A 65 8.08 -0.34 16.98
CA LEU A 65 7.40 -0.41 15.69
C LEU A 65 7.22 0.98 15.07
N ALA A 66 6.85 1.98 15.88
CA ALA A 66 6.73 3.36 15.44
C ALA A 66 8.07 3.94 14.98
N ASN A 67 9.13 3.76 15.77
CA ASN A 67 10.48 4.21 15.43
C ASN A 67 10.97 3.56 14.14
N PHE A 68 10.73 2.26 13.96
CA PHE A 68 11.10 1.57 12.73
C PHE A 68 10.27 2.06 11.54
N ALA A 69 8.95 2.22 11.71
CA ALA A 69 8.05 2.67 10.66
C ALA A 69 8.36 4.09 10.16
N GLN A 70 8.88 4.98 11.01
CA GLN A 70 9.37 6.30 10.61
C GLN A 70 10.55 6.24 9.62
N GLY A 71 11.35 5.17 9.68
CA GLY A 71 12.46 4.94 8.75
C GLY A 71 12.06 4.31 7.42
N ILE A 72 10.80 3.87 7.27
CA ILE A 72 10.31 3.28 6.03
C ILE A 72 10.02 4.41 5.03
N PRO A 73 10.68 4.42 3.85
CA PRO A 73 10.43 5.43 2.85
C PRO A 73 8.98 5.32 2.37
N LEU A 74 8.25 6.43 2.33
CA LEU A 74 6.92 6.46 1.71
C LEU A 74 7.08 6.75 0.21
N PRO A 75 6.19 6.20 -0.65
CA PRO A 75 6.15 6.59 -2.04
C PRO A 75 5.79 8.06 -2.16
N GLN A 76 6.34 8.70 -3.18
CA GLN A 76 6.08 10.11 -3.46
C GLN A 76 4.69 10.29 -4.08
N GLU A 77 4.11 11.47 -3.89
CA GLU A 77 2.95 11.89 -4.66
C GLU A 77 3.26 11.74 -6.16
N ASP A 78 2.26 11.31 -6.93
CA ASP A 78 2.35 11.08 -8.37
C ASP A 78 3.23 9.92 -8.84
N GLN A 79 3.93 9.23 -7.93
CA GLN A 79 4.66 8.00 -8.25
C GLN A 79 3.68 6.94 -8.78
N VAL A 80 4.04 6.28 -9.88
CA VAL A 80 3.29 5.14 -10.40
C VAL A 80 3.85 3.87 -9.79
N ILE A 81 2.99 3.13 -9.09
CA ILE A 81 3.39 1.87 -8.44
C ILE A 81 2.61 0.72 -9.10
N PRO A 82 3.31 -0.31 -9.61
CA PRO A 82 2.66 -1.52 -10.05
C PRO A 82 2.23 -2.33 -8.82
N LEU A 83 0.93 -2.57 -8.67
CA LEU A 83 0.35 -3.23 -7.52
C LEU A 83 -0.36 -4.51 -7.94
N ILE A 84 -0.15 -5.59 -7.19
CA ILE A 84 -0.85 -6.86 -7.34
C ILE A 84 -1.88 -6.95 -6.22
N VAL A 85 -3.16 -6.97 -6.59
CA VAL A 85 -4.26 -7.14 -5.62
C VAL A 85 -4.27 -8.59 -5.14
N LEU A 86 -4.08 -8.77 -3.83
CA LEU A 86 -4.10 -10.05 -3.14
C LEU A 86 -5.49 -10.37 -2.59
N ASP A 87 -6.15 -9.37 -2.00
CA ASP A 87 -7.46 -9.52 -1.36
C ASP A 87 -8.22 -8.18 -1.37
N ILE A 88 -9.52 -8.22 -1.11
CA ILE A 88 -10.38 -7.05 -1.01
C ILE A 88 -11.10 -7.10 0.34
N THR A 89 -10.78 -6.15 1.21
CA THR A 89 -11.34 -6.07 2.58
C THR A 89 -12.16 -4.81 2.76
N GLY A 90 -13.10 -4.78 3.72
CA GLY A 90 -13.92 -3.61 3.97
C GLY A 90 -15.24 -3.90 4.70
N LYS A 91 -15.83 -2.88 5.32
CA LYS A 91 -17.20 -2.91 5.86
C LYS A 91 -18.02 -1.82 5.16
N GLN A 92 -19.26 -2.16 4.79
CA GLN A 92 -20.32 -1.20 4.42
C GLN A 92 -19.86 -0.07 3.46
N GLY A 93 -19.55 -0.42 2.21
CA GLY A 93 -19.34 0.55 1.12
C GLY A 93 -17.90 1.03 0.93
N PHE A 94 -17.03 0.91 1.94
CA PHE A 94 -15.60 1.27 1.83
C PHE A 94 -14.77 0.02 1.61
N LYS A 95 -14.35 -0.21 0.36
CA LYS A 95 -13.46 -1.32 -0.02
C LYS A 95 -12.00 -0.84 0.01
N THR A 96 -11.15 -1.59 0.67
CA THR A 96 -9.70 -1.44 0.69
C THR A 96 -9.07 -2.63 -0.02
N LEU A 97 -8.28 -2.36 -1.05
CA LEU A 97 -7.53 -3.40 -1.77
C LEU A 97 -6.28 -3.73 -0.98
N ILE A 98 -6.10 -5.00 -0.61
CA ILE A 98 -4.86 -5.48 -0.02
C ILE A 98 -3.93 -5.84 -1.17
N CYS A 99 -2.78 -5.18 -1.24
CA CYS A 99 -1.87 -5.29 -2.36
C CYS A 99 -0.46 -5.66 -1.93
N GLU A 100 0.27 -6.23 -2.87
CA GLU A 100 1.72 -6.35 -2.87
C GLU A 100 2.28 -5.49 -4.01
N VAL A 101 3.41 -4.83 -3.80
CA VAL A 101 4.11 -4.15 -4.90
C VAL A 101 4.63 -5.22 -5.84
N ALA A 102 4.30 -5.13 -7.13
CA ALA A 102 4.90 -5.99 -8.12
C ALA A 102 6.40 -5.67 -8.13
N GLN A 103 7.24 -6.59 -7.63
CA GLN A 103 8.67 -6.47 -7.85
C GLN A 103 8.87 -6.38 -9.36
N GLN A 104 9.50 -5.30 -9.83
CA GLN A 104 10.05 -5.30 -11.18
C GLN A 104 11.01 -6.48 -11.21
N ALA A 105 10.61 -7.54 -11.91
CA ALA A 105 11.46 -8.68 -12.15
C ALA A 105 12.69 -8.18 -12.93
N GLY A 106 13.81 -8.06 -12.24
CA GLY A 106 15.13 -7.82 -12.84
C GLY A 106 15.52 -6.34 -12.98
N ALA A 107 16.50 -5.95 -12.17
CA ALA A 107 17.65 -5.18 -12.63
C ALA A 107 18.90 -5.91 -12.15
#